data_AF-A0A3L6T939-F1
#
_entry.id   AF-A0A3L6T939-F1
#
_cell.length_a   1.000
_cell.length_b   1.000
_cell.length_c   1.000
_cell.angle_alpha   90.00
_cell.angle_beta   90.00
_cell.angle_gamma   90.00
#
_symmetry.space_group_name_H-M   'P 1'
#
loop_
_entity.id
_entity.type
_entity.pdbx_description
1 polymer ?
#
loop_
_entity_poly.entity_id
_entity_poly.type
_entity_poly.pdbx_seq_one_letter_code
_entity_poly.pdbx_strand_id
1 'polypeptide(L)'
;MACCKLHSALLAVAVAVLAAGPAARPVLASSAYLHFYMHDVLTGPAPTAVQVLNGPRGHFGDTVVIDDALTEGASRSLAAVGRAQGHYIWA
;
A
#
# COMPACT_ATOMS: atom_id res chain seq x y z
N MET A 1 39.31 7.37 42.03
CA MET A 1 39.62 7.66 40.61
C MET A 1 39.00 6.68 39.60
N ALA A 2 38.61 5.45 39.98
CA ALA A 2 37.96 4.49 39.07
C ALA A 2 36.45 4.76 38.83
N CYS A 3 35.73 5.29 39.83
CA CYS A 3 34.28 5.55 39.74
C CYS A 3 33.93 6.63 38.69
N CYS A 4 34.69 7.73 38.61
CA CYS A 4 34.49 8.79 37.63
C CYS A 4 34.68 8.28 36.18
N LYS A 5 35.63 7.36 35.97
CA LYS A 5 35.91 6.78 34.65
C LYS A 5 34.75 5.91 34.14
N LEU A 6 34.08 5.17 35.04
CA LEU A 6 32.89 4.39 34.69
C LEU A 6 31.71 5.27 34.28
N HIS A 7 31.47 6.37 35.01
CA HIS A 7 30.35 7.27 34.71
C HIS A 7 30.56 8.02 33.39
N SER A 8 31.79 8.47 33.12
CA SER A 8 32.14 9.09 31.84
C SER A 8 32.03 8.10 30.68
N ALA A 9 32.41 6.84 30.87
CA ALA A 9 32.26 5.81 29.86
C ALA A 9 30.78 5.48 29.59
N LEU A 10 29.96 5.37 30.63
CA LEU A 10 28.53 5.09 30.49
C LEU A 10 27.79 6.23 29.78
N LEU A 11 28.14 7.48 30.13
CA LEU A 11 27.60 8.67 29.47
C LEU A 11 28.03 8.72 27.99
N ALA A 12 29.29 8.42 27.68
CA ALA A 12 29.77 8.37 26.31
C ALA A 12 29.06 7.29 25.47
N VAL A 13 28.82 6.10 26.05
CA VAL A 13 28.05 5.02 25.39
C VAL A 13 26.60 5.43 25.17
N ALA A 14 25.96 6.05 26.17
CA ALA A 14 24.59 6.55 26.02
C ALA A 14 24.50 7.59 24.89
N VAL A 15 25.42 8.55 24.85
CA VAL A 15 25.50 9.57 23.78
C VAL A 15 25.73 8.91 22.41
N ALA A 16 26.60 7.90 22.31
CA ALA A 16 26.84 7.18 21.06
C ALA A 16 25.60 6.42 20.57
N VAL A 17 24.85 5.78 21.47
CA VAL A 17 23.59 5.08 21.15
C VAL A 17 22.48 6.06 20.74
N LEU A 18 22.41 7.24 21.37
CA LEU A 18 21.47 8.30 21.00
C LEU A 18 21.84 8.99 19.68
N ALA A 19 23.14 9.13 19.37
CA ALA A 19 23.62 9.73 18.12
C ALA A 19 23.51 8.76 16.93
N ALA A 20 23.62 7.45 17.18
CA ALA A 20 23.33 6.41 16.21
C ALA A 20 21.81 6.18 16.09
N GLY A 21 21.08 7.21 15.64
CA GLY A 21 19.71 7.03 15.18
C GLY A 21 19.65 5.99 14.05
N PRO A 22 18.48 5.39 13.77
CA PRO A 22 18.37 4.38 12.72
C PRO A 22 18.91 4.96 11.41
N ALA A 23 19.92 4.30 10.84
CA ALA A 23 20.48 4.69 9.57
C ALA A 23 19.35 4.65 8.52
N ALA A 24 18.97 5.82 8.01
CA ALA A 24 18.06 5.90 6.88
C ALA A 24 18.72 5.14 5.72
N ARG A 25 18.14 4.01 5.31
CA ARG A 25 18.62 3.28 4.14
C ARG A 25 18.39 4.22 2.94
N PRO A 26 19.41 4.50 2.12
CA PRO A 26 19.20 5.24 0.90
C PRO A 26 18.19 4.45 0.06
N VAL A 27 17.00 5.00 -0.13
CA VAL A 27 16.04 4.47 -1.09
C VAL A 27 16.58 4.88 -2.46
N LEU A 28 17.30 3.96 -3.10
CA LEU A 28 17.69 4.14 -4.49
C LEU A 28 16.40 4.16 -5.32
N ALA A 29 16.19 5.23 -6.08
CA ALA A 29 15.05 5.30 -6.99
C ALA A 29 15.18 4.19 -8.04
N SER A 30 14.31 3.18 -7.95
CA SER A 30 14.18 2.10 -8.93
C SER A 30 12.84 2.24 -9.62
N SER A 31 12.83 2.33 -10.95
CA SER A 31 11.62 2.31 -11.76
C SER A 31 11.27 0.88 -12.17
N ALA A 32 10.00 0.52 -12.12
CA ALA A 32 9.48 -0.71 -12.71
C ALA A 32 8.32 -0.37 -13.65
N TYR A 33 8.25 -1.05 -14.78
CA TYR A 33 7.09 -1.02 -15.68
C TYR A 33 6.23 -2.24 -15.40
N LEU A 34 4.98 -2.03 -15.00
CA LEU A 34 4.02 -3.09 -14.72
C LEU A 34 2.88 -2.98 -15.73
N HIS A 35 2.49 -4.12 -16.30
CA HIS A 35 1.35 -4.23 -17.19
C HIS A 35 0.49 -5.41 -16.75
N PHE A 36 -0.78 -5.15 -16.50
CA PHE A 36 -1.76 -6.13 -16.04
C PHE A 36 -3.17 -5.64 -16.41
N TYR A 37 -4.14 -6.54 -16.32
CA TYR A 37 -5.54 -6.26 -16.61
C TYR A 37 -6.35 -6.35 -15.33
N MET A 38 -7.06 -5.27 -14.99
CA MET A 38 -7.97 -5.21 -13.84
C MET A 38 -9.38 -5.59 -14.27
N HIS A 39 -10.07 -6.36 -13.42
CA HIS A 39 -11.31 -7.03 -13.74
C HIS A 39 -12.49 -6.59 -12.87
N ASP A 40 -12.97 -5.36 -13.06
CA ASP A 40 -14.13 -4.81 -12.34
C ASP A 40 -15.43 -5.57 -12.69
N VAL A 41 -16.16 -6.05 -11.67
CA VAL A 41 -17.42 -6.80 -11.81
C VAL A 41 -18.48 -6.25 -10.86
N LEU A 42 -19.36 -5.40 -11.39
CA LEU A 42 -20.48 -4.86 -10.62
C LEU A 42 -21.68 -5.81 -10.56
N THR A 43 -21.81 -6.74 -11.52
CA THR A 43 -23.02 -7.55 -11.69
C THR A 43 -22.72 -9.01 -12.04
N GLY A 44 -23.71 -9.89 -11.88
CA GLY A 44 -23.58 -11.32 -12.14
C GLY A 44 -23.45 -12.17 -10.88
N PRO A 45 -23.14 -13.46 -11.01
CA PRO A 45 -23.21 -14.42 -9.90
C PRO A 45 -22.07 -14.29 -8.88
N ALA A 46 -20.98 -13.60 -9.22
CA ALA A 46 -19.81 -13.41 -8.36
C ALA A 46 -19.24 -11.99 -8.55
N PRO A 47 -19.94 -10.94 -8.08
CA PRO A 47 -19.45 -9.57 -8.17
C PRO A 47 -18.19 -9.39 -7.32
N THR A 48 -17.27 -8.56 -7.80
CA THR A 48 -16.03 -8.15 -7.12
C THR A 48 -16.07 -6.68 -6.72
N ALA A 49 -17.09 -5.96 -7.17
CA ALA A 49 -17.34 -4.56 -6.89
C ALA A 49 -18.77 -4.35 -6.39
N VAL A 50 -18.92 -3.51 -5.36
CA VAL A 50 -20.21 -3.23 -4.73
C VAL A 50 -20.38 -1.73 -4.55
N GLN A 51 -21.48 -1.19 -5.08
CA GLN A 51 -21.89 0.19 -4.81
C GLN A 51 -22.37 0.32 -3.36
N VAL A 52 -21.68 1.15 -2.58
CA VAL A 52 -21.95 1.35 -1.15
C VAL A 52 -22.67 2.67 -0.86
N LEU A 53 -22.58 3.64 -1.77
CA LEU A 53 -23.24 4.94 -1.68
C LEU A 53 -23.85 5.30 -3.02
N ASN A 54 -25.08 5.81 -2.98
CA ASN A 54 -25.73 6.43 -4.13
C ASN A 54 -25.41 7.92 -4.15
N GLY A 55 -25.03 8.42 -5.31
CA GLY A 55 -24.74 9.81 -5.57
C GLY A 55 -25.97 10.71 -5.56
N PRO A 56 -25.80 12.04 -5.36
CA PRO A 56 -26.92 12.97 -5.28
C PRO A 56 -27.66 13.21 -6.61
N ARG A 57 -27.03 12.96 -7.77
CA ARG A 57 -27.61 13.23 -9.10
C ARG A 57 -27.09 12.24 -10.15
N GLY A 58 -27.97 11.35 -10.61
CA GLY A 58 -27.56 10.29 -11.53
C GLY A 58 -26.47 9.43 -10.89
N HIS A 59 -25.41 9.13 -11.64
CA HIS A 59 -24.26 8.39 -11.12
C HIS A 59 -23.20 9.26 -10.44
N PHE A 60 -23.30 10.60 -10.55
CA PHE A 60 -22.32 11.49 -9.94
C PHE A 60 -22.29 11.28 -8.42
N GLY A 61 -21.13 10.86 -7.89
CA GLY A 61 -20.94 10.56 -6.48
C GLY A 61 -21.24 9.12 -6.06
N ASP A 62 -21.70 8.25 -6.97
CA ASP A 62 -21.80 6.81 -6.68
C ASP A 62 -20.42 6.31 -6.25
N THR A 63 -20.35 5.67 -5.08
CA THR A 63 -19.09 5.13 -4.54
C THR A 63 -19.14 3.62 -4.58
N VAL A 64 -18.12 3.03 -5.19
CA VAL A 64 -17.99 1.58 -5.38
C VAL A 64 -16.76 1.10 -4.63
N VAL A 65 -16.92 0.09 -3.78
CA VAL A 65 -15.82 -0.61 -3.12
C VAL A 65 -15.48 -1.85 -3.94
N ILE A 66 -14.19 -2.05 -4.20
CA ILE A 66 -13.68 -3.11 -5.08
C ILE A 66 -12.67 -4.02 -4.36
N ASP A 67 -12.73 -5.29 -4.72
CA ASP A 67 -11.67 -6.28 -4.55
C ASP A 67 -11.52 -7.01 -5.89
N ASP A 68 -10.84 -6.39 -6.86
CA ASP A 68 -10.77 -6.89 -8.23
C ASP A 68 -9.49 -7.68 -8.50
N ALA A 69 -9.61 -8.74 -9.31
CA ALA A 69 -8.45 -9.53 -9.72
C ALA A 69 -7.60 -8.76 -10.76
N LEU A 70 -6.27 -8.88 -10.64
CA LEU A 70 -5.31 -8.45 -11.66
C LEU A 70 -4.72 -9.67 -12.35
N THR A 71 -4.76 -9.74 -13.68
CA THR A 71 -4.22 -10.86 -14.47
C THR A 71 -3.19 -10.42 -15.51
N GLU A 72 -2.37 -11.36 -15.98
CA GLU A 72 -1.33 -11.11 -17.00
C GLU A 72 -1.90 -10.74 -18.37
N GLY A 73 -3.13 -11.16 -18.67
CA GLY A 73 -3.81 -10.90 -19.93
C GLY A 73 -5.28 -10.54 -19.73
N ALA A 74 -5.97 -10.13 -20.80
CA ALA A 74 -7.35 -9.65 -20.73
C ALA A 74 -8.40 -10.72 -20.37
N SER A 75 -8.06 -12.02 -20.40
CA SER A 75 -8.98 -13.07 -19.96
C SER A 75 -8.94 -13.24 -18.44
N ARG A 76 -10.12 -13.29 -17.82
CA ARG A 76 -10.32 -13.59 -16.39
C ARG A 76 -9.89 -15.00 -15.98
N SER A 77 -9.76 -15.92 -16.93
CA SER A 77 -9.33 -17.29 -16.66
C SER A 77 -7.81 -17.43 -16.49
N LEU A 78 -7.04 -16.38 -16.79
CA LEU A 78 -5.59 -16.39 -16.66
C LEU A 78 -5.16 -16.28 -15.20
N ALA A 79 -3.90 -16.63 -14.94
CA ALA A 79 -3.33 -16.55 -13.60
C ALA A 79 -3.42 -15.13 -13.05
N ALA A 80 -3.85 -15.03 -11.79
CA ALA A 80 -3.87 -13.76 -11.08
C ALA A 80 -2.45 -13.40 -10.63
N VAL A 81 -2.05 -12.15 -10.89
CA VAL A 81 -0.78 -11.57 -10.45
C VAL A 81 -0.93 -10.65 -9.23
N GLY A 82 -2.16 -10.35 -8.84
CA GLY A 82 -2.46 -9.50 -7.70
C GLY A 82 -3.93 -9.16 -7.58
N ARG A 83 -4.24 -8.20 -6.70
CA ARG A 83 -5.57 -7.65 -6.50
C ARG A 83 -5.53 -6.13 -6.43
N ALA A 84 -6.54 -5.47 -6.99
CA ALA A 84 -6.82 -4.07 -6.78
C ALA A 84 -7.90 -3.94 -5.68
N GLN A 85 -7.52 -3.35 -4.56
CA GLN A 85 -8.38 -3.21 -3.39
C GLN A 85 -8.52 -1.74 -3.05
N GLY A 86 -9.76 -1.27 -2.90
CA GLY A 86 -10.02 0.14 -2.64
C GLY A 86 -11.43 0.54 -3.02
N HIS A 87 -11.58 1.79 -3.46
CA HIS A 87 -12.84 2.31 -3.95
C HIS A 87 -12.60 3.32 -5.07
N TYR A 88 -13.63 3.55 -5.87
CA TYR A 88 -13.69 4.66 -6.81
C TYR A 88 -15.03 5.38 -6.70
N ILE A 89 -15.06 6.61 -7.22
CA ILE A 89 -16.23 7.47 -7.22
C ILE A 89 -16.53 7.86 -8.66
N TRP A 90 -17.78 7.72 -9.07
CA TRP A 90 -18.23 8.22 -10.36
C TRP A 90 -18.26 9.75 -10.37
N ALA A 91 -17.66 10.34 -11.41
CA ALA A 91 -17.56 11.79 -11.62
C ALA A 91 -18.46 12.28 -12.76
#